data_AF-A0A1C0UW35-F1
#
_entry.id   AF-A0A1C0UW35-F1
#
_cell.length_a   1.000
_cell.length_b   1.000
_cell.length_c   1.000
_cell.angle_alpha   90.00
_cell.angle_beta   90.00
_cell.angle_gamma   90.00
#
_symmetry.space_group_name_H-M   'P 1'
#
loop_
_entity.id
_entity.type
_entity.pdbx_description
1 polymer ?
#
loop_
_entity_poly.entity_id
_entity_poly.type
_entity_poly.pdbx_seq_one_letter_code
_entity_poly.pdbx_strand_id
1 'polypeptide(L)'
;MSLDYPDYEELRKRSKFLGWLWRLSDAGYYFGLIGSIIWPLAVIGCQITSRKRQLPWDKAFLLLILGMVVCFSIFWGAAQFKKFVLRRGKSLKSKP
;
A
#
# COMPACT_ATOMS: atom_id res chain seq x y z
N MET A 1 9.20 4.27 16.39
CA MET A 1 8.77 3.02 17.04
C MET A 1 9.30 1.87 16.19
N SER A 2 10.32 1.17 16.67
CA SER A 2 10.81 -0.05 16.02
C SER A 2 9.71 -1.10 16.19
N LEU A 3 8.89 -1.33 15.17
CA LEU A 3 8.23 -2.63 15.09
C LEU A 3 9.36 -3.59 14.75
N ASP A 4 9.90 -4.27 15.76
CA ASP A 4 10.89 -5.32 15.56
C ASP A 4 10.23 -6.40 14.71
N TYR A 5 10.51 -6.36 13.41
CA TYR A 5 10.16 -7.41 12.47
C TYR A 5 11.37 -8.35 12.42
N PRO A 6 11.42 -9.40 13.26
CA PRO A 6 12.54 -10.34 13.27
C PRO A 6 12.76 -10.94 11.87
N ASP A 7 11.67 -11.16 11.14
CA ASP A 7 11.68 -11.62 9.74
C ASP A 7 12.40 -10.64 8.80
N TYR A 8 12.27 -9.32 9.02
CA TYR A 8 12.95 -8.31 8.20
C TYR A 8 14.45 -8.26 8.49
N GLU A 9 14.84 -8.33 9.77
CA GLU A 9 16.26 -8.36 10.12
C GLU A 9 16.96 -9.59 9.57
N GLU A 10 16.32 -10.76 9.67
CA GLU A 10 16.82 -11.99 9.07
C GLU A 10 16.92 -11.89 7.55
N LEU A 11 15.90 -11.32 6.88
CA LEU A 11 15.93 -11.11 5.43
C LEU A 11 17.05 -10.16 5.01
N ARG A 12 17.22 -9.06 5.74
CA ARG A 12 18.21 -8.01 5.46
C ARG A 12 19.63 -8.53 5.66
N LYS A 13 19.87 -9.34 6.70
CA LYS A 13 21.16 -10.00 6.94
C LYS A 13 21.51 -10.96 5.80
N ARG A 14 20.51 -11.62 5.19
CA ARG A 14 20.73 -12.55 4.07
C ARG A 14 20.89 -11.86 2.72
N SER A 15 20.09 -10.84 2.44
CA SER A 15 20.17 -10.09 1.19
C SER A 15 19.67 -8.66 1.37
N LYS A 16 20.57 -7.69 1.16
CA LYS A 16 20.24 -6.26 1.16
C LYS A 16 19.13 -5.93 0.16
N PHE A 17 19.10 -6.63 -0.98
CA PHE A 17 18.07 -6.44 -2.01
C PHE A 17 16.70 -6.91 -1.54
N LEU A 18 16.58 -8.11 -0.95
CA LEU A 18 15.30 -8.58 -0.40
C LEU A 18 14.80 -7.69 0.75
N GLY A 19 15.70 -7.19 1.59
CA GLY A 19 15.36 -6.19 2.61
C GLY A 19 14.82 -4.89 2.01
N TRP A 20 15.43 -4.38 0.94
CA TRP A 20 14.94 -3.20 0.24
C TRP A 20 13.56 -3.43 -0.39
N LEU A 21 13.33 -4.57 -1.04
CA LEU A 21 12.00 -4.95 -1.57
C LEU A 21 10.94 -5.01 -0.48
N TRP A 22 11.29 -5.57 0.68
CA TRP A 22 10.36 -5.67 1.81
C TRP A 22 9.95 -4.28 2.31
N ARG A 23 10.88 -3.33 2.41
CA ARG A 23 10.59 -1.93 2.74
C ARG A 23 9.72 -1.24 1.70
N LEU A 24 9.98 -1.47 0.41
CA LEU A 24 9.16 -0.92 -0.67
C LEU A 24 7.72 -1.44 -0.59
N SER A 25 7.57 -2.74 -0.29
CA SER A 25 6.28 -3.37 -0.06
C SER A 25 5.54 -2.76 1.13
N ASP A 26 6.26 -2.51 2.22
CA ASP A 26 5.70 -1.94 3.44
C ASP A 26 5.26 -0.48 3.21
N ALA A 27 6.07 0.30 2.51
CA ALA A 27 5.71 1.64 2.08
C ALA A 27 4.44 1.63 1.21
N GLY A 28 4.33 0.69 0.26
CA GLY A 28 3.13 0.50 -0.57
C GLY A 28 1.89 0.15 0.26
N TYR A 29 2.02 -0.67 1.29
CA TYR A 29 0.94 -1.01 2.22
C TYR A 29 0.42 0.24 2.95
N TYR A 30 1.33 1.04 3.54
CA TYR A 30 0.95 2.28 4.21
C TYR A 30 0.40 3.32 3.25
N PHE A 31 0.94 3.40 2.03
CA PHE A 31 0.45 4.31 1.00
C PHE A 31 -0.98 3.95 0.57
N GLY A 32 -1.29 2.67 0.39
CA GLY A 32 -2.66 2.22 0.10
C GLY A 32 -3.62 2.53 1.25
N LEU A 33 -3.18 2.34 2.50
CA LEU A 33 -4.00 2.62 3.68
C LEU A 33 -4.27 4.11 3.85
N ILE A 34 -3.23 4.94 3.77
CA ILE A 34 -3.37 6.40 3.82
C ILE A 34 -4.22 6.89 2.64
N GLY A 35 -3.99 6.34 1.44
CA GLY A 35 -4.77 6.66 0.24
C GLY A 35 -6.26 6.38 0.42
N SER A 36 -6.63 5.28 1.08
CA SER A 36 -8.03 4.94 1.35
C SER A 36 -8.75 5.93 2.29
N ILE A 37 -7.99 6.70 3.08
CA ILE A 37 -8.53 7.73 3.97
C ILE A 37 -8.52 9.10 3.28
N ILE A 38 -7.40 9.46 2.66
CA ILE A 38 -7.24 10.76 2.00
C ILE A 38 -8.20 10.89 0.82
N TRP A 39 -8.42 9.82 0.05
CA TRP A 39 -9.24 9.89 -1.17
C TRP A 39 -10.71 10.26 -0.90
N PRO A 40 -11.43 9.59 0.03
CA PRO A 40 -12.76 10.04 0.45
C PRO A 40 -12.77 11.49 0.97
N LEU A 41 -11.77 11.87 1.78
CA LEU A 41 -11.67 13.25 2.28
C LEU A 41 -11.49 14.26 1.15
N ALA A 42 -10.69 13.95 0.14
CA ALA A 42 -10.48 14.81 -1.03
C ALA A 42 -11.78 14.97 -1.85
N VAL A 43 -12.55 13.89 -2.03
CA VAL A 43 -13.85 13.94 -2.72
C VAL A 43 -14.86 14.80 -1.95
N ILE A 44 -14.93 14.64 -0.62
CA ILE A 44 -15.80 15.46 0.25
C ILE A 44 -15.35 16.93 0.22
N GLY A 45 -14.05 17.18 0.32
CA GLY A 45 -13.47 18.52 0.21
C GLY A 45 -13.79 19.18 -1.13
N CYS A 46 -13.67 18.45 -2.24
CA CYS A 46 -14.05 18.96 -3.56
C CYS A 46 -15.53 19.35 -3.63
N GLN A 47 -16.43 18.60 -2.97
CA GLN A 47 -17.85 18.93 -2.92
C GLN A 47 -18.15 20.19 -2.09
N ILE A 48 -17.50 20.35 -0.95
CA ILE A 48 -17.74 21.47 -0.03
C ILE A 48 -17.11 22.77 -0.57
N THR A 49 -15.92 22.68 -1.17
CA THR A 49 -15.11 23.87 -1.53
C THR A 49 -15.43 24.41 -2.93
N SER A 50 -16.04 23.61 -3.82
CA SER A 50 -16.39 24.04 -5.17
C SER A 50 -17.64 24.94 -5.19
N ARG A 51 -17.45 26.21 -4.82
CA ARG A 51 -18.49 27.27 -4.82
C ARG A 51 -19.15 27.55 -6.19
N LYS A 52 -18.66 27.02 -7.31
CA LYS A 52 -19.12 27.40 -8.66
C LYS A 52 -19.55 26.23 -9.58
N ARG A 53 -19.29 24.98 -9.20
CA ARG A 53 -19.74 23.78 -9.92
C ARG A 53 -19.55 22.59 -8.99
N GLN A 54 -20.60 22.21 -8.28
CA GLN A 54 -20.58 20.94 -7.56
C GLN A 54 -20.37 19.83 -8.60
N LEU A 55 -19.44 18.91 -8.32
CA LEU A 55 -19.29 17.74 -9.17
C LEU A 55 -20.62 16.96 -9.10
N PRO A 56 -21.18 16.49 -10.23
CA PRO A 56 -22.38 15.66 -10.17
C PRO A 56 -22.14 14.48 -9.23
N TRP A 57 -23.09 14.20 -8.35
CA TRP A 57 -22.96 13.15 -7.33
C TRP A 57 -22.54 11.82 -7.94
N ASP A 58 -23.09 11.48 -9.12
CA ASP A 58 -22.75 10.27 -9.87
C ASP A 58 -21.25 10.17 -10.18
N LYS A 59 -20.63 11.28 -10.58
CA LYS A 59 -19.18 11.34 -10.86
C LYS A 59 -18.36 11.28 -9.57
N ALA A 60 -18.85 11.88 -8.49
CA ALA A 60 -18.18 11.87 -7.20
C ALA A 60 -18.16 10.45 -6.60
N PHE A 61 -19.29 9.73 -6.68
CA PHE A 61 -19.38 8.33 -6.28
C PHE A 61 -18.48 7.44 -7.14
N LEU A 62 -18.47 7.64 -8.46
CA LEU A 62 -17.60 6.87 -9.35
C LEU A 62 -16.12 7.08 -9.02
N LEU A 63 -15.68 8.32 -8.79
CA LEU A 63 -14.31 8.62 -8.36
C LEU A 63 -13.99 7.98 -7.01
N LEU A 64 -14.93 7.96 -6.07
CA LEU A 64 -14.73 7.35 -4.76
C LEU A 64 -14.57 5.83 -4.87
N ILE A 65 -15.44 5.16 -5.63
CA ILE A 65 -15.34 3.71 -5.91
C ILE A 65 -14.01 3.40 -6.61
N LEU A 66 -13.65 4.16 -7.64
CA LEU A 66 -12.43 3.93 -8.40
C LEU A 66 -11.18 4.12 -7.53
N GLY A 67 -11.14 5.17 -6.71
CA GLY A 67 -10.04 5.38 -5.76
C GLY A 67 -9.94 4.29 -4.71
N MET A 68 -11.08 3.79 -4.19
CA MET A 68 -11.10 2.67 -3.25
C MET A 68 -10.58 1.38 -3.90
N VAL A 69 -10.98 1.08 -5.13
CA VAL A 69 -10.48 -0.08 -5.89
C VAL A 69 -8.98 0.02 -6.12
N VAL A 70 -8.46 1.19 -6.47
CA VAL A 70 -7.02 1.42 -6.67
C VAL A 70 -6.26 1.23 -5.35
N CYS A 71 -6.72 1.86 -4.27
CA CYS A 71 -6.08 1.73 -2.95
C CYS A 71 -6.08 0.28 -2.46
N PHE A 72 -7.20 -0.42 -2.63
CA PHE A 72 -7.31 -1.83 -2.27
C PHE A 72 -6.38 -2.72 -3.12
N SER A 73 -6.26 -2.44 -4.42
CA SER A 73 -5.36 -3.18 -5.32
C SER A 73 -3.90 -2.98 -4.93
N ILE A 74 -3.50 -1.75 -4.57
CA ILE A 74 -2.15 -1.44 -4.08
C ILE A 74 -1.88 -2.16 -2.76
N PHE A 75 -2.82 -2.10 -1.82
CA PHE A 75 -2.74 -2.77 -0.54
C PHE A 75 -2.59 -4.30 -0.70
N TRP A 76 -3.44 -4.91 -1.52
CA TRP A 76 -3.41 -6.33 -1.81
C TRP A 76 -2.13 -6.74 -2.51
N GLY A 77 -1.71 -5.97 -3.52
CA GLY A 77 -0.45 -6.17 -4.25
C GLY A 77 0.76 -6.12 -3.32
N ALA A 78 0.82 -5.12 -2.44
CA ALA A 78 1.86 -4.99 -1.42
C ALA A 78 1.84 -6.18 -0.44
N ALA A 79 0.67 -6.65 0.00
CA ALA A 79 0.58 -7.82 0.87
C ALA A 79 1.07 -9.11 0.19
N GLN A 80 0.70 -9.32 -1.08
CA GLN A 80 1.15 -10.47 -1.87
C GLN A 80 2.65 -10.41 -2.14
N PHE A 81 3.18 -9.22 -2.44
CA PHE A 81 4.60 -9.01 -2.69
C PHE A 81 5.43 -9.30 -1.44
N LYS A 82 4.98 -8.88 -0.25
CA LYS A 82 5.60 -9.21 1.03
C LYS A 82 5.66 -10.72 1.26
N LYS A 83 4.57 -11.46 0.97
CA LYS A 83 4.54 -12.93 1.03
C LYS A 83 5.52 -13.56 0.03
N PHE A 84 5.62 -13.04 -1.18
CA PHE A 84 6.55 -13.54 -2.19
C PHE A 84 8.02 -13.35 -1.77
N VAL A 85 8.36 -12.16 -1.27
CA VAL A 85 9.69 -11.80 -0.76
C VAL A 85 10.08 -12.71 0.41
N LEU A 86 9.17 -12.99 1.34
CA LEU A 86 9.41 -13.94 2.43
C LEU A 86 9.63 -15.38 1.92
N ARG A 87 8.84 -15.85 0.94
CA ARG A 87 9.02 -17.19 0.34
C ARG A 87 10.39 -17.31 -0.34
N ARG A 88 10.82 -16.29 -1.09
CA ARG A 88 12.15 -16.25 -1.71
C ARG A 88 13.27 -16.22 -0.66
N GLY A 89 13.11 -15.46 0.42
CA GLY A 89 14.07 -15.43 1.53
C GLY A 89 14.21 -16.77 2.27
N LYS A 90 13.12 -17.55 2.39
CA LYS A 90 13.14 -18.91 2.95
C LYS A 90 13.83 -19.91 2.01
N SER A 91 13.60 -19.82 0.69
CA SER A 91 14.26 -20.67 -0.31
C SER A 91 15.78 -20.46 -0.37
N LEU A 92 16.28 -19.28 -0.03
CA LEU A 92 17.72 -19.03 0.08
C LEU A 92 18.36 -19.70 1.31
N LYS A 93 17.56 -20.07 2.34
CA LYS A 93 18.04 -20.81 3.51
C LYS A 93 18.34 -22.28 3.21
N SER A 94 17.77 -22.83 2.12
CA SER A 94 17.87 -24.26 1.80
C SER A 94 18.93 -24.60 0.75
N LYS A 95 19.69 -23.62 0.27
CA LYS A 95 20.88 -23.89 -0.55
C LYS A 95 22.08 -24.06 0.38
N PRO A 96 22.73 -25.23 0.38
CA PRO A 96 23.93 -25.49 1.19
C PRO A 96 25.10 -24.59 0.76
#